data_AF-A0ABD6U4Z8-F1
#
_entry.id   AF-A0ABD6U4Z8-F1
#
_cell.length_a   1.000
_cell.length_b   1.000
_cell.length_c   1.000
_cell.angle_alpha   90.00
_cell.angle_beta   90.00
_cell.angle_gamma   90.00
#
_symmetry.space_group_name_H-M   'P 1'
#
loop_
_entity.id
_entity.type
_entity.pdbx_description
1 polymer ?
#
loop_
_entity_poly.entity_id
_entity_poly.type
_entity_poly.pdbx_seq_one_letter_code
_entity_poly.pdbx_strand_id
1 'polypeptide(L)'
;MELITFTTAQIYSIFAALSCAAIAGSIFYCIGLRTGKAAGYEQGHNVAKNYWRKIVGNVRADLGEARDLLDARTREMAALRQSIELETADHAATLAKLREHMHFAENDRENVIRDLLAALNEETAKRLTSDDWLTLKLAAKQLGIAAHQVARSGTSKTNQPALAQAQINALAERVKAILDQPPRLCDYDYQGITDTDLIEWLDRTAVTGINPDEGLATITFNAYGSELPEHLRDLLTKAKADSDERNQRTAETARLAVQEDAA
;
A
#
# COMPACT_ATOMS: atom_id res chain seq x y z
N MET A 1 107.75 -59.99 19.74
CA MET A 1 106.36 -59.85 20.24
C MET A 1 106.38 -60.43 21.65
N GLU A 2 106.73 -59.61 22.63
CA GLU A 2 106.86 -60.06 24.02
C GLU A 2 105.46 -60.25 24.61
N LEU A 3 105.08 -61.51 24.87
CA LEU A 3 103.88 -61.80 25.65
C LEU A 3 104.15 -61.37 27.09
N ILE A 4 103.57 -60.23 27.48
CA ILE A 4 103.51 -59.82 28.88
C ILE A 4 102.65 -60.85 29.61
N THR A 5 103.28 -61.80 30.28
CA THR A 5 102.62 -62.76 31.17
C THR A 5 102.16 -62.02 32.42
N PHE A 6 100.89 -61.59 32.42
CA PHE A 6 100.25 -61.03 33.60
C PHE A 6 100.22 -62.05 34.73
N THR A 7 100.65 -61.61 35.91
CA THR A 7 100.57 -62.44 37.12
C THR A 7 99.11 -62.68 37.49
N THR A 8 98.80 -63.84 38.04
CA THR A 8 97.42 -64.24 38.39
C THR A 8 96.72 -63.20 39.27
N ALA A 9 97.47 -62.55 40.17
CA ALA A 9 96.97 -61.46 41.02
C ALA A 9 96.51 -60.23 40.22
N GLN A 10 97.22 -59.85 39.15
CA GLN A 10 96.82 -58.72 38.30
C GLN A 10 95.54 -59.01 37.52
N ILE A 11 95.37 -60.24 37.02
CA ILE A 11 94.15 -60.66 36.31
C ILE A 11 92.93 -60.56 37.25
N TYR A 12 93.03 -61.05 38.48
CA TYR A 12 91.94 -60.93 39.45
C TYR A 12 91.65 -59.48 39.85
N SER A 13 92.69 -58.63 39.98
CA SER A 13 92.49 -57.22 40.31
C SER A 13 91.78 -56.43 39.20
N ILE A 14 92.12 -56.70 37.93
CA ILE A 14 91.48 -56.07 36.77
C ILE A 14 90.03 -56.56 36.63
N PHE A 15 89.78 -57.84 36.86
CA PHE A 15 88.43 -58.41 36.84
C PHE A 15 87.56 -57.85 37.99
N ALA A 16 88.12 -57.68 39.18
CA ALA A 16 87.44 -57.05 40.31
C ALA A 16 87.14 -55.57 40.04
N ALA A 17 88.09 -54.82 39.44
CA ALA A 17 87.87 -53.42 39.08
C ALA A 17 86.78 -53.27 38.01
N LEU A 18 86.79 -54.11 36.98
CA LEU A 18 85.78 -54.11 35.91
C LEU A 18 84.39 -54.48 36.45
N SER A 19 84.29 -55.47 37.32
CA SER A 19 83.01 -55.85 37.92
C SER A 19 82.46 -54.77 38.85
N CYS A 20 83.29 -54.11 39.65
CA CYS A 20 82.89 -52.93 40.43
C CYS A 20 82.42 -51.77 39.54
N ALA A 21 83.13 -51.46 38.45
CA ALA A 21 82.73 -50.41 37.52
C ALA A 21 81.38 -50.72 36.83
N ALA A 22 81.15 -51.98 36.43
CA ALA A 22 79.90 -52.42 35.82
C ALA A 22 78.72 -52.34 36.80
N ILE A 23 78.91 -52.74 38.06
CA ILE A 23 77.88 -52.63 39.11
C ILE A 23 77.55 -51.16 39.38
N ALA A 24 78.58 -50.30 39.52
CA ALA A 24 78.38 -48.86 39.72
C ALA A 24 77.60 -48.24 38.55
N GLY A 25 77.96 -48.54 37.30
CA GLY A 25 77.25 -48.07 36.11
C GLY A 25 75.77 -48.49 36.09
N SER A 26 75.49 -49.75 36.48
CA SER A 26 74.13 -50.28 36.55
C SER A 26 73.28 -49.60 37.64
N ILE A 27 73.88 -49.27 38.79
CA ILE A 27 73.21 -48.51 39.86
C ILE A 27 72.89 -47.09 39.41
N PHE A 28 73.85 -46.39 38.79
CA PHE A 28 73.62 -45.03 38.28
C PHE A 28 72.54 -44.98 37.18
N TYR A 29 72.51 -45.98 36.29
CA TYR A 29 71.46 -46.12 35.28
C TYR A 29 70.07 -46.35 35.90
N CYS A 30 69.98 -47.22 36.91
CA CYS A 30 68.74 -47.46 37.65
C CYS A 30 68.24 -46.22 38.39
N ILE A 31 69.14 -45.43 38.99
CA ILE A 31 68.80 -44.17 39.66
C ILE A 31 68.31 -43.14 38.64
N GLY A 32 69.01 -42.97 37.51
CA GLY A 32 68.66 -42.04 36.44
C GLY A 32 67.30 -42.33 35.77
N LEU A 33 66.95 -43.60 35.57
CA LEU A 33 65.63 -43.98 35.04
C LEU A 33 64.48 -43.65 36.01
N ARG A 34 64.72 -43.78 37.32
CA ARG A 34 63.69 -43.53 38.33
C ARG A 34 63.46 -42.05 38.55
N THR A 35 64.51 -41.24 38.52
CA THR A 35 64.43 -39.77 38.58
C THR A 35 63.86 -39.18 37.29
N GLY A 36 64.20 -39.74 36.11
CA GLY A 36 63.67 -39.31 34.81
C GLY A 36 62.15 -39.50 34.66
N LYS A 37 61.58 -40.58 35.24
CA LYS A 37 60.11 -40.79 35.23
C LYS A 37 59.36 -39.79 36.09
N ALA A 38 59.89 -39.45 37.28
CA ALA A 38 59.29 -38.46 38.16
C ALA A 38 59.37 -37.05 37.54
N ALA A 39 60.54 -36.67 37.02
CA ALA A 39 60.74 -35.39 36.34
C ALA A 39 59.87 -35.27 35.07
N GLY A 40 59.76 -36.34 34.27
CA GLY A 40 58.91 -36.36 33.08
C GLY A 40 57.41 -36.28 33.40
N TYR A 41 56.96 -36.95 34.46
CA TYR A 41 55.58 -36.83 34.94
C TYR A 41 55.26 -35.42 35.42
N GLU A 42 56.14 -34.81 36.21
CA GLU A 42 55.96 -33.45 36.71
C GLU A 42 55.98 -32.41 35.58
N GLN A 43 56.87 -32.57 34.60
CA GLN A 43 56.93 -31.72 33.42
C GLN A 43 55.65 -31.88 32.56
N GLY A 44 55.22 -33.12 32.30
CA GLY A 44 53.98 -33.39 31.56
C GLY A 44 52.73 -32.86 32.28
N HIS A 45 52.66 -33.03 33.60
CA HIS A 45 51.59 -32.51 34.44
C HIS A 45 51.53 -30.98 34.39
N ASN A 46 52.67 -30.29 34.51
CA ASN A 46 52.74 -28.84 34.45
C ASN A 46 52.38 -28.29 33.07
N VAL A 47 52.82 -28.94 31.99
CA VAL A 47 52.44 -28.57 30.61
C VAL A 47 50.95 -28.75 30.40
N ALA A 48 50.38 -29.89 30.79
CA ALA A 48 48.94 -30.13 30.69
C ALA A 48 48.13 -29.14 31.52
N LYS A 49 48.54 -28.87 32.77
CA LYS A 49 47.89 -27.90 33.66
C LYS A 49 47.90 -26.49 33.05
N ASN A 50 49.02 -26.05 32.50
CA ASN A 50 49.13 -24.74 31.86
C ASN A 50 48.30 -24.65 30.58
N TYR A 51 48.28 -25.71 29.77
CA TYR A 51 47.46 -25.82 28.56
C TYR A 51 45.96 -25.72 28.91
N TRP A 52 45.49 -26.53 29.85
CA TRP A 52 44.10 -26.51 30.31
C TRP A 52 43.71 -25.18 30.95
N ARG A 53 44.60 -24.59 31.76
CA ARG A 53 44.33 -23.26 32.35
C ARG A 53 44.13 -22.20 31.27
N LYS A 54 44.93 -22.22 30.20
CA LYS A 54 44.79 -21.28 29.08
C LYS A 54 43.47 -21.47 28.34
N ILE A 55 43.10 -22.72 28.04
CA ILE A 55 41.83 -23.03 27.38
C ILE A 55 40.64 -22.60 28.23
N VAL A 56 40.63 -22.95 29.52
CA VAL A 56 39.54 -22.59 30.43
C VAL A 56 39.45 -21.07 30.59
N GLY A 57 40.59 -20.36 30.61
CA GLY A 57 40.62 -18.90 30.62
C GLY A 57 39.97 -18.30 29.38
N ASN A 58 40.34 -18.77 28.19
CA ASN A 58 39.77 -18.30 26.92
C ASN A 58 38.27 -18.60 26.84
N VAL A 59 37.85 -19.83 27.12
CA VAL A 59 36.42 -20.21 27.10
C VAL A 59 35.60 -19.35 28.08
N ARG A 60 36.16 -19.01 29.25
CA ARG A 60 35.49 -18.14 30.21
C ARG A 60 35.39 -16.70 29.72
N ALA A 61 36.40 -16.20 29.02
CA ALA A 61 36.36 -14.88 28.40
C ALA A 61 35.31 -14.84 27.27
N ASP A 62 35.34 -15.82 26.36
CA ASP A 62 34.39 -15.94 25.25
C ASP A 62 32.94 -16.07 25.76
N LEU A 63 32.70 -16.85 26.83
CA LEU A 63 31.39 -16.93 27.47
C LEU A 63 30.96 -15.62 28.13
N GLY A 64 31.91 -14.84 28.66
CA GLY A 64 31.66 -13.51 29.19
C GLY A 64 31.22 -12.55 28.09
N GLU A 65 31.99 -12.48 27.01
CA GLU A 65 31.68 -11.64 25.84
C GLU A 65 30.34 -12.02 25.20
N ALA A 66 30.06 -13.32 25.03
CA ALA A 66 28.78 -13.78 24.50
C ALA A 66 27.60 -13.41 25.40
N ARG A 67 27.80 -13.43 26.73
CA ARG A 67 26.78 -13.01 27.70
C ARG A 67 26.53 -11.51 27.64
N ASP A 68 27.59 -10.71 27.58
CA ASP A 68 27.49 -9.25 27.47
C ASP A 68 26.78 -8.84 26.17
N LEU A 69 27.10 -9.52 25.06
CA LEU A 69 26.41 -9.34 23.77
C LEU A 69 24.93 -9.72 23.85
N LEU A 70 24.61 -10.84 24.50
CA LEU A 70 23.22 -11.27 24.69
C LEU A 70 22.44 -10.23 25.53
N ASP A 71 23.04 -9.71 26.60
CA ASP A 71 22.44 -8.69 27.46
C ASP A 71 22.26 -7.35 26.73
N ALA A 72 23.20 -6.98 25.85
CA ALA A 72 23.08 -5.81 24.98
C ALA A 72 21.93 -5.98 23.97
N ARG A 73 21.89 -7.11 23.25
CA ARG A 73 20.82 -7.41 22.28
C ARG A 73 19.45 -7.51 22.94
N THR A 74 19.38 -8.05 24.16
CA THR A 74 18.12 -8.13 24.92
C THR A 74 17.59 -6.73 25.27
N ARG A 75 18.49 -5.80 25.65
CA ARG A 75 18.11 -4.40 25.91
C ARG A 75 17.66 -3.69 24.64
N GLU A 76 18.37 -3.88 23.52
CA GLU A 76 17.97 -3.34 22.22
C GLU A 76 16.60 -3.87 21.78
N MET A 77 16.34 -5.18 21.89
CA MET A 77 15.04 -5.75 21.57
C MET A 77 13.92 -5.21 22.45
N ALA A 78 14.18 -4.99 23.74
CA ALA A 78 13.19 -4.39 24.64
C ALA A 78 12.86 -2.94 24.23
N ALA A 79 13.88 -2.14 23.88
CA ALA A 79 13.70 -0.78 23.41
C ALA A 79 12.93 -0.73 22.07
N LEU A 80 13.24 -1.63 21.13
CA LEU A 80 12.51 -1.74 19.87
C LEU A 80 11.04 -2.13 20.08
N ARG A 81 10.75 -3.06 20.98
CA ARG A 81 9.37 -3.42 21.33
C ARG A 81 8.60 -2.21 21.87
N GLN A 82 9.20 -1.46 22.78
CA GLN A 82 8.60 -0.25 23.32
C GLN A 82 8.37 0.82 22.22
N SER A 83 9.32 0.98 21.31
CA SER A 83 9.17 1.89 20.16
C SER A 83 8.00 1.49 19.27
N ILE A 84 7.85 0.20 18.97
CA ILE A 84 6.75 -0.33 18.16
C ILE A 84 5.42 -0.10 18.89
N GLU A 85 5.35 -0.38 20.19
CA GLU A 85 4.14 -0.13 20.99
C GLU A 85 3.71 1.34 20.94
N LEU A 86 4.65 2.27 21.11
CA LEU A 86 4.38 3.71 20.98
C LEU A 86 3.90 4.08 19.58
N GLU A 87 4.59 3.63 18.54
CA GLU A 87 4.21 3.93 17.16
C GLU A 87 2.82 3.37 16.81
N THR A 88 2.51 2.16 17.27
CA THR A 88 1.18 1.57 17.06
C THR A 88 0.07 2.33 17.80
N ALA A 89 0.36 2.88 18.98
CA ALA A 89 -0.59 3.73 19.71
C ALA A 89 -0.83 5.07 18.99
N ASP A 90 0.23 5.69 18.46
CA ASP A 90 0.13 6.91 17.66
C ASP A 90 -0.63 6.69 16.35
N HIS A 91 -0.37 5.57 15.65
CA HIS A 91 -1.13 5.16 14.48
C HIS A 91 -2.61 4.92 14.80
N ALA A 92 -2.92 4.29 15.94
CA ALA A 92 -4.31 4.12 16.37
C ALA A 92 -5.00 5.46 16.64
N ALA A 93 -4.31 6.43 17.25
CA ALA A 93 -4.83 7.76 17.52
C ALA A 93 -5.08 8.55 16.22
N THR A 94 -4.15 8.49 15.26
CA THR A 94 -4.31 9.16 13.96
C THR A 94 -5.46 8.56 13.14
N LEU A 95 -5.62 7.24 13.14
CA LEU A 95 -6.77 6.57 12.51
C LEU A 95 -8.10 6.93 13.17
N ALA A 96 -8.15 7.03 14.49
CA ALA A 96 -9.35 7.47 15.20
C ALA A 96 -9.75 8.91 14.79
N LYS A 97 -8.77 9.82 14.72
CA LYS A 97 -8.98 11.20 14.27
C LYS A 97 -9.44 11.27 12.81
N LEU A 98 -8.86 10.46 11.93
CA LEU A 98 -9.28 10.41 10.52
C LEU A 98 -10.73 9.93 10.39
N ARG A 99 -11.12 8.90 11.15
CA ARG A 99 -12.51 8.42 11.17
C ARG A 99 -13.48 9.49 11.67
N GLU A 100 -13.11 10.24 12.70
CA GLU A 100 -13.90 11.37 13.19
C GLU A 100 -14.08 12.45 12.11
N HIS A 101 -13.00 12.82 11.41
CA HIS A 101 -13.08 13.77 10.29
C HIS A 101 -13.95 13.27 9.13
N MET A 102 -13.88 11.99 8.78
CA MET A 102 -14.74 11.41 7.74
C MET A 102 -16.21 11.45 8.15
N HIS A 103 -16.54 11.05 9.38
CA HIS A 103 -17.92 11.15 9.88
C HIS A 103 -18.42 12.59 9.95
N PHE A 104 -17.57 13.55 10.30
CA PHE A 104 -17.93 14.96 10.25
C PHE A 104 -18.24 15.41 8.82
N ALA A 105 -17.40 15.04 7.84
CA ALA A 105 -17.61 15.36 6.44
C ALA A 105 -18.86 14.69 5.85
N GLU A 106 -19.15 13.44 6.24
CA GLU A 106 -20.38 12.73 5.86
C GLU A 106 -21.62 13.45 6.40
N ASN A 107 -21.62 13.80 7.69
CA ASN A 107 -22.72 14.55 8.31
C ASN A 107 -22.93 15.92 7.66
N ASP A 108 -21.85 16.64 7.34
CA ASP A 108 -21.93 17.93 6.65
C ASP A 108 -22.54 17.77 5.25
N ARG A 109 -22.08 16.77 4.50
CA ARG A 109 -22.65 16.42 3.19
C ARG A 109 -24.13 16.07 3.28
N GLU A 110 -24.54 15.28 4.27
CA GLU A 110 -25.96 14.94 4.49
C GLU A 110 -26.80 16.17 4.82
N ASN A 111 -26.28 17.10 5.61
CA ASN A 111 -26.95 18.35 5.91
C ASN A 111 -27.10 19.22 4.66
N VAL A 112 -26.05 19.37 3.85
CA VAL A 112 -26.11 20.09 2.57
C VAL A 112 -27.13 19.45 1.62
N ILE A 113 -27.17 18.12 1.52
CA ILE A 113 -28.17 17.41 0.71
C ILE A 113 -29.59 17.70 1.23
N ARG A 114 -29.79 17.66 2.55
CA ARG A 114 -31.09 17.94 3.16
C ARG A 114 -31.54 19.38 2.88
N ASP A 115 -30.64 20.35 3.00
CA ASP A 115 -30.91 21.76 2.75
C ASP A 115 -31.22 22.00 1.27
N LEU A 116 -30.48 21.38 0.35
CA LEU A 116 -30.74 21.44 -1.09
C LEU A 116 -32.09 20.81 -1.45
N LEU A 117 -32.45 19.68 -0.84
CA LEU A 117 -33.76 19.05 -1.04
C LEU A 117 -34.89 19.91 -0.47
N ALA A 118 -34.70 20.55 0.67
CA ALA A 118 -35.67 21.48 1.24
C ALA A 118 -35.87 22.70 0.34
N ALA A 119 -34.79 23.31 -0.14
CA ALA A 119 -34.83 24.43 -1.08
C ALA A 119 -35.48 24.02 -2.42
N LEU A 120 -35.16 22.83 -2.94
CA LEU A 120 -35.79 22.30 -4.15
C LEU A 120 -37.29 22.10 -3.95
N ASN A 121 -37.71 21.52 -2.83
CA ASN A 121 -39.13 21.34 -2.52
C ASN A 121 -39.86 22.69 -2.41
N GLU A 122 -39.26 23.68 -1.77
CA GLU A 122 -39.81 25.04 -1.68
C GLU A 122 -39.97 25.67 -3.08
N GLU A 123 -38.95 25.56 -3.93
CA GLU A 123 -39.01 26.02 -5.32
C GLU A 123 -40.07 25.26 -6.13
N THR A 124 -40.17 23.94 -5.98
CA THR A 124 -41.22 23.16 -6.67
C THR A 124 -42.62 23.53 -6.21
N ALA A 125 -42.81 23.88 -4.93
CA ALA A 125 -44.09 24.37 -4.42
C ALA A 125 -44.44 25.76 -4.97
N LYS A 126 -43.44 26.57 -5.35
CA LYS A 126 -43.62 27.88 -6.00
C LYS A 126 -43.74 27.80 -7.52
N ARG A 127 -43.39 26.65 -8.14
CA ARG A 127 -43.50 26.48 -9.59
C ARG A 127 -44.95 26.40 -10.01
N LEU A 128 -45.30 27.21 -11.01
CA LEU A 128 -46.56 27.11 -11.73
C LEU A 128 -46.71 25.69 -12.28
N THR A 129 -47.81 25.03 -11.94
CA THR A 129 -48.12 23.66 -12.36
C THR A 129 -48.97 23.66 -13.64
N SER A 130 -49.11 22.48 -14.26
CA SER A 130 -50.05 22.30 -15.37
C SER A 130 -51.50 22.62 -14.97
N ASP A 131 -51.85 22.43 -13.69
CA ASP A 131 -53.18 22.75 -13.17
C ASP A 131 -53.41 24.26 -13.08
N ASP A 132 -52.37 25.05 -12.77
CA ASP A 132 -52.45 26.51 -12.77
C ASP A 132 -52.70 27.04 -14.20
N TRP A 133 -52.05 26.43 -15.20
CA TRP A 133 -52.31 26.74 -16.61
C TRP A 133 -53.77 26.43 -17.01
N LEU A 134 -54.29 25.25 -16.63
CA LEU A 134 -55.68 24.87 -16.88
C LEU A 134 -56.66 25.83 -16.21
N THR A 135 -56.36 26.24 -14.98
CA THR A 135 -57.18 27.19 -14.21
C THR A 135 -57.22 28.55 -14.89
N LEU A 136 -56.07 29.06 -15.39
CA LEU A 136 -56.01 30.28 -16.18
C LEU A 136 -56.81 30.17 -17.48
N LYS A 137 -56.78 29.02 -18.17
CA LYS A 137 -57.59 28.78 -19.37
C LYS A 137 -59.09 28.75 -19.08
N LEU A 138 -59.50 28.15 -17.96
CA LEU A 138 -60.89 28.15 -17.53
C LEU A 138 -61.37 29.57 -17.18
N ALA A 139 -60.56 30.34 -16.46
CA ALA A 139 -60.85 31.75 -16.15
C ALA A 139 -61.00 32.58 -17.43
N ALA A 140 -60.10 32.42 -18.40
CA ALA A 140 -60.19 33.08 -19.71
C ALA A 140 -61.49 32.68 -20.46
N LYS A 141 -61.90 31.40 -20.39
CA LYS A 141 -63.15 30.94 -21.01
C LYS A 141 -64.39 31.58 -20.35
N GLN A 142 -64.42 31.68 -19.03
CA GLN A 142 -65.50 32.34 -18.30
C GLN A 142 -65.59 33.83 -18.64
N LEU A 143 -64.45 34.53 -18.72
CA LEU A 143 -64.40 35.91 -19.17
C LEU A 143 -64.86 36.09 -20.62
N GLY A 144 -64.61 35.12 -21.50
CA GLY A 144 -65.15 35.12 -22.86
C GLY A 144 -66.68 34.99 -22.92
N ILE A 145 -67.27 34.19 -22.03
CA ILE A 145 -68.74 34.10 -21.89
C ILE A 145 -69.29 35.45 -21.41
N ALA A 146 -68.68 36.07 -20.40
CA ALA A 146 -69.06 37.39 -19.90
C ALA A 146 -68.88 38.48 -20.98
N ALA A 147 -67.79 38.43 -21.75
CA ALA A 147 -67.52 39.34 -22.86
C ALA A 147 -68.59 39.24 -23.95
N HIS A 148 -69.03 38.03 -24.29
CA HIS A 148 -70.13 37.82 -25.23
C HIS A 148 -71.47 38.34 -24.72
N GLN A 149 -71.75 38.21 -23.42
CA GLN A 149 -72.95 38.78 -22.81
C GLN A 149 -72.95 40.31 -22.85
N VAL A 150 -71.81 40.94 -22.55
CA VAL A 150 -71.64 42.41 -22.65
C VAL A 150 -71.72 42.89 -24.10
N ALA A 151 -71.19 42.13 -25.06
CA ALA A 151 -71.34 42.45 -26.48
C ALA A 151 -72.81 42.38 -26.94
N ARG A 152 -73.59 41.43 -26.41
CA ARG A 152 -75.02 41.27 -26.74
C ARG A 152 -75.92 42.33 -26.12
N SER A 153 -75.55 42.91 -24.98
CA SER A 153 -76.35 43.97 -24.35
C SER A 153 -76.23 45.33 -25.06
N GLY A 154 -75.40 45.46 -26.10
CA GLY A 154 -75.36 46.63 -26.97
C GLY A 154 -74.84 47.90 -26.29
N THR A 155 -74.15 47.77 -25.16
CA THR A 155 -73.63 48.93 -24.42
C THR A 155 -72.50 49.58 -25.21
N SER A 156 -72.41 50.92 -25.21
CA SER A 156 -71.30 51.66 -25.82
C SER A 156 -70.02 51.68 -24.97
N LYS A 157 -70.04 51.06 -23.79
CA LYS A 157 -68.89 51.00 -22.88
C LYS A 157 -67.89 49.96 -23.37
N THR A 158 -66.61 50.21 -23.12
CA THR A 158 -65.52 49.30 -23.43
C THR A 158 -65.79 47.92 -22.83
N ASN A 159 -65.64 46.87 -23.64
CA ASN A 159 -65.82 45.48 -23.21
C ASN A 159 -64.64 45.03 -22.35
N GLN A 160 -64.62 45.48 -21.10
CA GLN A 160 -63.59 45.14 -20.10
C GLN A 160 -63.40 43.62 -19.94
N PRO A 161 -64.46 42.78 -19.96
CA PRO A 161 -64.28 41.32 -19.95
C PRO A 161 -63.50 40.77 -21.15
N ALA A 162 -63.66 41.35 -22.34
CA ALA A 162 -62.91 40.94 -23.53
C ALA A 162 -61.40 41.30 -23.41
N LEU A 163 -61.09 42.47 -22.86
CA LEU A 163 -59.70 42.87 -22.58
C LEU A 163 -59.07 41.97 -21.51
N ALA A 164 -59.79 41.68 -20.43
CA ALA A 164 -59.34 40.78 -19.38
C ALA A 164 -59.14 39.34 -19.89
N GLN A 165 -60.04 38.85 -20.75
CA GLN A 165 -59.89 37.54 -21.41
C GLN A 165 -58.60 37.47 -22.22
N ALA A 166 -58.31 38.49 -23.04
CA ALA A 166 -57.10 38.52 -23.86
C ALA A 166 -55.83 38.50 -23.01
N GLN A 167 -55.82 39.27 -21.90
CA GLN A 167 -54.68 39.30 -20.97
C GLN A 167 -54.48 37.96 -20.25
N ILE A 168 -55.54 37.34 -19.74
CA ILE A 168 -55.44 36.04 -19.06
C ILE A 168 -55.04 34.93 -20.05
N ASN A 169 -55.55 34.95 -21.28
CA ASN A 169 -55.09 34.01 -22.31
C ASN A 169 -53.61 34.19 -22.64
N ALA A 170 -53.13 35.42 -22.78
CA ALA A 170 -51.71 35.68 -23.03
C ALA A 170 -50.83 35.21 -21.84
N LEU A 171 -51.32 35.34 -20.62
CA LEU A 171 -50.65 34.85 -19.42
C LEU A 171 -50.63 33.31 -19.39
N ALA A 172 -51.74 32.65 -19.71
CA ALA A 172 -51.81 31.19 -19.83
C ALA A 172 -50.83 30.65 -20.88
N GLU A 173 -50.74 31.26 -22.05
CA GLU A 173 -49.77 30.82 -23.08
C GLU A 173 -48.31 31.01 -22.63
N ARG A 174 -48.00 32.08 -21.88
CA ARG A 174 -46.65 32.26 -21.30
C ARG A 174 -46.32 31.20 -20.25
N VAL A 175 -47.28 30.86 -19.38
CA VAL A 175 -47.11 29.79 -18.39
C VAL A 175 -46.88 28.45 -19.08
N LYS A 176 -47.64 28.16 -20.14
CA LYS A 176 -47.44 26.95 -20.95
C LYS A 176 -46.07 26.91 -21.61
N ALA A 177 -45.61 28.02 -22.19
CA ALA A 177 -44.28 28.11 -22.79
C ALA A 177 -43.13 27.93 -21.77
N ILE A 178 -43.37 28.20 -20.48
CA ILE A 178 -42.40 27.94 -19.40
C ILE A 178 -42.47 26.47 -18.97
N LEU A 179 -43.67 25.88 -18.91
CA LEU A 179 -43.88 24.47 -18.60
C LEU A 179 -43.35 23.52 -19.68
N ASP A 180 -43.49 23.90 -20.95
CA ASP A 180 -43.04 23.14 -22.12
C ASP A 180 -41.54 23.30 -22.39
N GLN A 181 -40.85 24.22 -21.69
CA GLN A 181 -39.39 24.29 -21.77
C GLN A 181 -38.81 23.03 -21.12
N PRO A 182 -37.95 22.27 -21.83
CA PRO A 182 -37.27 21.14 -21.22
C PRO A 182 -36.53 21.66 -19.97
N PRO A 183 -36.54 20.89 -18.86
CA PRO A 183 -35.77 21.28 -17.69
C PRO A 183 -34.36 21.60 -18.17
N ARG A 184 -33.89 22.82 -17.87
CA ARG A 184 -32.49 23.18 -18.07
C ARG A 184 -31.70 22.28 -17.14
N LEU A 185 -31.39 21.07 -17.61
CA LEU A 185 -30.24 20.35 -17.13
C LEU A 185 -29.11 21.36 -17.32
N CYS A 186 -28.47 21.75 -16.23
CA CYS A 186 -27.16 22.36 -16.34
C CYS A 186 -26.39 21.47 -17.30
N ASP A 187 -25.95 22.03 -18.43
CA ASP A 187 -24.98 21.41 -19.30
C ASP A 187 -23.73 21.23 -18.44
N TYR A 188 -23.70 20.13 -17.69
CA TYR A 188 -22.45 19.54 -17.28
C TYR A 188 -21.83 19.10 -18.60
N ASP A 189 -20.87 19.88 -19.07
CA ASP A 189 -19.89 19.47 -20.07
C ASP A 189 -19.21 18.18 -19.58
N TYR A 190 -19.90 17.06 -19.71
CA TYR A 190 -19.40 15.71 -19.52
C TYR A 190 -18.63 15.32 -20.79
N GLN A 191 -17.66 16.14 -21.18
CA GLN A 191 -16.66 15.79 -22.21
C GLN A 191 -15.44 15.09 -21.59
N GLY A 192 -15.62 14.44 -20.43
CA GLY A 192 -14.57 13.71 -19.74
C GLY A 192 -15.06 12.36 -19.25
N ILE A 193 -14.19 11.36 -19.36
CA ILE A 193 -14.30 10.07 -18.68
C ILE A 193 -14.54 10.36 -17.19
N THR A 194 -15.56 9.75 -16.57
CA THR A 194 -15.77 9.88 -15.13
C THR A 194 -14.58 9.24 -14.39
N ASP A 195 -14.23 9.72 -13.19
CA ASP A 195 -13.13 9.14 -12.43
C ASP A 195 -13.33 7.63 -12.20
N THR A 196 -14.58 7.19 -12.05
CA THR A 196 -14.97 5.78 -11.97
C THR A 196 -14.65 5.02 -13.26
N ASP A 197 -15.05 5.53 -14.43
CA ASP A 197 -14.78 4.89 -15.72
C ASP A 197 -13.28 4.82 -16.04
N LEU A 198 -12.49 5.77 -15.53
CA LEU A 198 -11.04 5.81 -15.69
C LEU A 198 -10.37 4.74 -14.83
N ILE A 199 -10.79 4.61 -13.57
CA ILE A 199 -10.28 3.59 -12.64
C ILE A 199 -10.56 2.19 -13.18
N GLU A 200 -11.80 1.92 -13.63
CA GLU A 200 -12.17 0.62 -14.20
C GLU A 200 -11.45 0.31 -15.52
N TRP A 201 -11.09 1.33 -16.30
CA TRP A 201 -10.29 1.14 -17.50
C TRP A 201 -8.82 0.83 -17.16
N LEU A 202 -8.23 1.56 -16.22
CA LEU A 202 -6.86 1.31 -15.75
C LEU A 202 -6.72 -0.09 -15.15
N ASP A 203 -7.70 -0.55 -14.37
CA ASP A 203 -7.67 -1.90 -13.78
C ASP A 203 -7.68 -3.01 -14.85
N ARG A 204 -8.33 -2.76 -15.99
CA ARG A 204 -8.39 -3.72 -17.11
C ARG A 204 -7.17 -3.70 -18.02
N THR A 205 -6.52 -2.54 -18.17
CA THR A 205 -5.54 -2.32 -19.25
C THR A 205 -4.14 -2.05 -18.75
N ALA A 206 -3.98 -1.61 -17.51
CA ALA A 206 -2.69 -1.23 -16.98
C ALA A 206 -1.98 -2.41 -16.32
N VAL A 207 -0.66 -2.45 -16.46
CA VAL A 207 0.21 -3.41 -15.79
C VAL A 207 0.90 -2.71 -14.64
N THR A 208 0.76 -3.28 -13.44
CA THR A 208 1.41 -2.79 -12.22
C THR A 208 2.79 -3.41 -12.07
N GLY A 209 3.80 -2.55 -11.94
CA GLY A 209 5.16 -2.94 -11.59
C GLY A 209 5.51 -2.36 -10.22
N ILE A 210 5.94 -3.21 -9.29
CA ILE A 210 6.51 -2.75 -8.01
C ILE A 210 8.03 -2.85 -8.15
N ASN A 211 8.72 -1.72 -8.01
CA ASN A 211 10.17 -1.74 -7.88
C ASN A 211 10.52 -1.82 -6.38
N PRO A 212 10.85 -3.02 -5.85
CA PRO A 212 11.04 -3.21 -4.41
C PRO A 212 12.24 -2.45 -3.85
N ASP A 213 13.21 -2.10 -4.70
CA ASP A 213 14.43 -1.39 -4.29
C ASP A 213 14.19 0.12 -4.09
N GLU A 214 13.16 0.68 -4.72
CA GLU A 214 12.84 2.12 -4.67
C GLU A 214 11.52 2.41 -3.93
N GLY A 215 10.74 1.38 -3.59
CA GLY A 215 9.42 1.56 -2.96
C GLY A 215 8.39 2.24 -3.88
N LEU A 216 8.62 2.22 -5.20
CA LEU A 216 7.77 2.86 -6.19
C LEU A 216 6.83 1.86 -6.87
N ALA A 217 5.55 2.23 -6.95
CA ALA A 217 4.55 1.53 -7.77
C ALA A 217 4.40 2.28 -9.10
N THR A 218 4.58 1.56 -10.20
CA THR A 218 4.44 2.10 -11.56
C THR A 218 3.25 1.44 -12.25
N ILE A 219 2.41 2.27 -12.89
CA ILE A 219 1.27 1.83 -13.68
C ILE A 219 1.63 2.12 -15.14
N THR A 220 1.71 1.08 -15.96
CA THR A 220 2.07 1.18 -17.37
C THR A 220 0.88 0.82 -18.24
N PHE A 221 0.61 1.65 -19.26
CA PHE A 221 -0.42 1.42 -20.26
C PHE A 221 0.11 1.85 -21.62
N ASN A 222 -0.43 1.25 -22.69
CA ASN A 222 0.02 1.53 -24.04
C ASN A 222 -0.74 2.72 -24.62
N ALA A 223 -0.02 3.79 -24.98
CA ALA A 223 -0.54 4.91 -25.74
C ALA A 223 0.15 4.95 -27.11
N TYR A 224 -0.59 5.24 -28.19
CA TYR A 224 -0.03 5.26 -29.55
C TYR A 224 -0.08 6.67 -30.13
N GLY A 225 0.99 7.07 -30.82
CA GLY A 225 1.10 8.39 -31.46
C GLY A 225 2.47 9.04 -31.26
N SER A 226 2.79 10.00 -32.13
CA SER A 226 4.09 10.70 -32.13
C SER A 226 4.17 11.86 -31.13
N GLU A 227 3.03 12.36 -30.66
CA GLU A 227 2.95 13.46 -29.70
C GLU A 227 2.22 13.00 -28.43
N LEU A 228 2.97 12.99 -27.34
CA LEU A 228 2.48 12.77 -25.99
C LEU A 228 1.96 14.12 -25.44
N PRO A 229 0.69 14.21 -25.02
CA PRO A 229 0.17 15.42 -24.39
C PRO A 229 0.96 15.78 -23.13
N GLU A 230 1.04 17.08 -22.84
CA GLU A 230 1.76 17.61 -21.65
C GLU A 230 1.02 17.28 -20.34
N HIS A 231 -0.29 17.07 -20.40
CA HIS A 231 -1.12 16.73 -19.25
C HIS A 231 -1.49 15.25 -19.22
N LEU A 232 -1.32 14.64 -18.03
CA LEU A 232 -1.67 13.24 -17.77
C LEU A 232 -3.13 12.91 -18.11
N ARG A 233 -4.06 13.83 -17.84
CA ARG A 233 -5.49 13.64 -18.11
C ARG A 233 -5.78 13.49 -19.61
N ASP A 234 -5.12 14.30 -20.44
CA ASP A 234 -5.29 14.27 -21.89
C ASP A 234 -4.64 13.01 -22.48
N LEU A 235 -3.50 12.61 -21.91
CA LEU A 235 -2.81 11.37 -22.26
C LEU A 235 -3.64 10.12 -21.92
N LEU A 236 -4.29 10.09 -20.76
CA LEU A 236 -5.21 9.01 -20.37
C LEU A 236 -6.48 8.98 -21.23
N THR A 237 -7.02 10.16 -21.56
CA THR A 237 -8.21 10.27 -22.43
C THR A 237 -7.90 9.75 -23.84
N LYS A 238 -6.74 10.11 -24.38
CA LYS A 238 -6.25 9.61 -25.68
C LYS A 238 -6.00 8.10 -25.63
N ALA A 239 -5.33 7.60 -24.60
CA ALA A 239 -5.03 6.17 -24.45
C ALA A 239 -6.30 5.32 -24.35
N LYS A 240 -7.34 5.81 -23.66
CA LYS A 240 -8.65 5.14 -23.62
C LYS A 240 -9.30 5.10 -25.01
N ALA A 241 -9.34 6.24 -25.71
CA ALA A 241 -9.91 6.30 -27.05
C ALA A 241 -9.21 5.33 -28.03
N ASP A 242 -7.87 5.27 -28.02
CA ASP A 242 -7.09 4.33 -28.82
C ASP A 242 -7.40 2.86 -28.46
N SER A 243 -7.57 2.58 -27.17
CA SER A 243 -7.93 1.24 -26.68
C SER A 243 -9.33 0.82 -27.15
N ASP A 244 -10.31 1.73 -27.07
CA ASP A 244 -11.69 1.46 -27.48
C ASP A 244 -11.79 1.23 -29.00
N GLU A 245 -11.07 2.02 -29.79
CA GLU A 245 -10.99 1.82 -31.25
C GLU A 245 -10.40 0.45 -31.61
N ARG A 246 -9.37 -0.01 -30.89
CA ARG A 246 -8.79 -1.34 -31.10
C ARG A 246 -9.73 -2.47 -30.73
N ASN A 247 -10.44 -2.33 -29.62
CA ASN A 247 -11.43 -3.32 -29.21
C ASN A 247 -12.56 -3.42 -30.25
N GLN A 248 -13.01 -2.29 -30.81
CA GLN A 248 -13.97 -2.27 -31.91
C GLN A 248 -13.44 -2.97 -33.16
N ARG A 249 -12.23 -2.63 -33.63
CA ARG A 249 -11.61 -3.28 -34.80
C ARG A 249 -11.43 -4.78 -34.60
N THR A 250 -11.04 -5.21 -33.40
CA THR A 250 -10.86 -6.64 -33.07
C THR A 250 -12.21 -7.36 -33.07
N ALA A 251 -13.25 -6.74 -32.52
CA ALA A 251 -14.60 -7.30 -32.52
C ALA A 251 -15.20 -7.38 -33.94
N GLU A 252 -14.94 -6.39 -34.80
CA GLU A 252 -15.34 -6.41 -36.20
C GLU A 252 -14.62 -7.50 -36.99
N THR A 253 -13.30 -7.64 -36.78
CA THR A 253 -12.50 -8.69 -37.43
C THR A 253 -12.98 -10.09 -37.00
N ALA A 254 -13.29 -10.27 -35.71
CA ALA A 254 -13.85 -11.52 -35.20
C ALA A 254 -15.24 -11.82 -35.78
N ARG A 255 -16.09 -10.81 -35.98
CA ARG A 255 -17.41 -10.97 -36.61
C ARG A 255 -17.30 -11.38 -38.08
N LEU A 256 -16.34 -10.80 -38.82
CA LEU A 256 -16.09 -11.15 -40.22
C LEU A 256 -15.56 -12.58 -40.35
N ALA A 257 -14.62 -13.00 -39.49
CA ALA A 257 -14.11 -14.37 -39.48
C ALA A 257 -15.22 -15.42 -39.19
N VAL A 258 -16.14 -15.12 -38.28
CA VAL A 258 -17.28 -16.01 -37.97
C VAL A 258 -18.29 -16.08 -39.14
N GLN A 259 -18.42 -15.02 -39.93
CA GLN A 259 -19.28 -15.04 -41.13
C GLN A 259 -18.64 -15.81 -42.30
N GLU A 260 -17.31 -15.77 -42.43
CA GLU A 260 -16.58 -16.56 -43.44
C GLU A 260 -16.59 -18.06 -43.12
N ASP A 261 -16.50 -18.46 -41.85
CA ASP A 261 -16.59 -19.87 -41.45
C ASP A 261 -18.01 -20.48 -41.55
N ALA A 262 -19.04 -19.63 -41.66
CA ALA A 262 -20.44 -20.05 -41.75
C ALA A 262 -20.99 -20.11 -43.19
N ALA A 263 -20.20 -19.68 -44.18
CA ALA A 263 -20.54 -19.64 -45.60
C ALA A 263 -19.90 -20.80 -46.38
#